data_AF-A0A7X7FAE3-F1
#
_entry.id   AF-A0A7X7FAE3-F1
#
_cell.length_a   1.000
_cell.length_b   1.000
_cell.length_c   1.000
_cell.angle_alpha   90.00
_cell.angle_beta   90.00
_cell.angle_gamma   90.00
#
_symmetry.space_group_name_H-M   'P 1'
#
loop_
_entity.id
_entity.type
_entity.pdbx_description
1 polymer ?
#
loop_
_entity_poly.entity_id
_entity_poly.type
_entity_poly.pdbx_seq_one_letter_code
_entity_poly.pdbx_strand_id
1 'polypeptide(L)'
;MSSLAADKTIGVFVALADNASQGIVPVPAAIGNGDDPERNLYWGTAEGLKGVFDKSKEWRLTEKNDNPAETGILRTRTYRHVNTGAVLIARAYRGTAIKRCIQDFEAAIQHRSYGLVVFLGHNGLMDFSLPVPAEPTGQTNGPDCIVLCCRSESYFRSRIERAGGRPVLLTRQLMYPGAFILHATAEGWLNGATRAELRERAGKAYAANQKLSKKAGLGVFAEIVERTAVKKTPEDSARELAEPYR
;
A
#
# COMPACT_ATOMS: atom_id res chain seq x y z
N MET A 1 -31.66 -2.37 -14.72
CA MET A 1 -31.02 -3.32 -13.79
C MET A 1 -29.58 -2.89 -13.65
N SER A 2 -29.22 -2.29 -12.52
CA SER A 2 -27.84 -1.83 -12.27
C SER A 2 -26.99 -3.08 -12.03
N SER A 3 -25.97 -3.28 -12.86
CA SER A 3 -24.91 -4.25 -12.61
C SER A 3 -24.32 -3.94 -11.22
N LEU A 4 -24.45 -4.87 -10.27
CA LEU A 4 -23.73 -4.81 -9.00
C LEU A 4 -22.24 -4.90 -9.35
N ALA A 5 -21.57 -3.74 -9.45
CA ALA A 5 -20.13 -3.70 -9.49
C ALA A 5 -19.63 -4.49 -8.27
N ALA A 6 -18.81 -5.51 -8.49
CA ALA A 6 -18.21 -6.27 -7.40
C ALA A 6 -17.58 -5.28 -6.40
N ASP A 7 -17.95 -5.38 -5.12
CA ASP A 7 -17.48 -4.47 -4.07
C ASP A 7 -15.95 -4.37 -4.14
N LYS A 8 -15.41 -3.19 -4.47
CA LYS A 8 -13.97 -2.96 -4.47
C LYS A 8 -13.42 -3.20 -3.05
N THR A 9 -12.45 -4.10 -2.92
CA THR A 9 -11.83 -4.43 -1.64
C THR A 9 -10.40 -3.88 -1.53
N ILE A 10 -10.06 -3.36 -0.36
CA ILE A 10 -8.76 -2.78 -0.02
C ILE A 10 -8.19 -3.51 1.21
N GLY A 11 -7.02 -4.12 1.06
CA GLY A 11 -6.29 -4.74 2.18
C GLY A 11 -5.14 -3.86 2.63
N VAL A 12 -5.11 -3.45 3.90
CA VAL A 12 -4.08 -2.57 4.46
C VAL A 12 -3.28 -3.27 5.55
N PHE A 13 -1.97 -3.34 5.32
CA PHE A 13 -0.98 -3.99 6.18
C PHE A 13 -0.14 -2.89 6.84
N VAL A 14 -0.42 -2.62 8.11
CA VAL A 14 0.22 -1.53 8.85
C VAL A 14 1.29 -2.10 9.77
N ALA A 15 2.56 -1.83 9.49
CA ALA A 15 3.66 -2.15 10.40
C ALA A 15 3.77 -1.02 11.43
N LEU A 16 3.48 -1.32 12.70
CA LEU A 16 3.55 -0.32 13.77
C LEU A 16 4.99 0.18 13.98
N ALA A 17 5.15 1.46 14.28
CA ALA A 17 6.45 2.07 14.56
C ALA A 17 7.04 1.49 15.84
N ASP A 18 8.32 1.12 15.82
CA ASP A 18 8.97 0.55 16.99
C ASP A 18 10.43 0.97 17.09
N ASN A 19 10.71 1.91 18.00
CA ASN A 19 12.06 2.42 18.24
C ASN A 19 13.03 1.33 18.70
N ALA A 20 12.54 0.25 19.32
CA ALA A 20 13.38 -0.77 19.93
C ALA A 20 13.86 -1.83 18.94
N SER A 21 13.06 -2.14 17.91
CA SER A 21 13.32 -3.26 17.00
C SER A 21 13.52 -2.87 15.53
N GLN A 22 13.24 -1.62 15.15
CA GLN A 22 13.33 -1.14 13.77
C GLN A 22 14.44 -0.09 13.64
N GLY A 23 15.05 -0.01 12.45
CA GLY A 23 16.02 1.01 12.07
C GLY A 23 15.40 2.38 11.75
N ILE A 24 14.26 2.71 12.35
CA ILE A 24 13.61 4.01 12.18
C ILE A 24 14.43 5.11 12.84
N VAL A 25 14.34 6.34 12.32
CA VAL A 25 14.72 7.51 13.10
C VAL A 25 13.82 7.54 14.34
N PRO A 26 14.38 7.48 15.56
CA PRO A 26 13.57 7.36 16.76
C PRO A 26 12.53 8.48 16.86
N VAL A 27 11.28 8.08 17.12
CA VAL A 27 10.18 9.00 17.38
C VAL A 27 9.92 9.08 18.89
N PRO A 28 9.11 10.03 19.40
CA PRO A 28 8.79 10.05 20.84
C PRO A 28 8.30 8.68 21.33
N ALA A 29 8.79 8.23 22.49
CA ALA A 29 8.58 6.86 22.98
C ALA A 29 7.11 6.43 23.02
N ALA A 30 6.19 7.35 23.32
CA ALA A 30 4.76 7.08 23.34
C ALA A 30 4.17 6.66 21.98
N ILE A 31 4.72 7.15 20.87
CA ILE A 31 4.23 6.84 19.51
C ILE A 31 5.14 5.86 18.76
N GLY A 32 6.30 5.54 19.33
CA GLY A 32 7.28 4.59 18.82
C GLY A 32 7.31 3.26 19.58
N ASN A 33 6.24 2.91 20.30
CA ASN A 33 6.07 1.61 20.93
C ASN A 33 5.31 0.66 19.99
N GLY A 34 6.00 -0.37 19.50
CA GLY A 34 5.45 -1.36 18.58
C GLY A 34 4.38 -2.28 19.17
N ASP A 35 4.19 -2.25 20.49
CA ASP A 35 3.22 -3.06 21.23
C ASP A 35 1.98 -2.26 21.66
N ASP A 36 1.99 -0.93 21.48
CA ASP A 36 0.88 -0.03 21.85
C ASP A 36 0.20 0.57 20.61
N PRO A 37 -0.77 -0.13 19.99
CA PRO A 37 -1.45 0.37 18.81
C PRO A 37 -2.29 1.63 19.09
N GLU A 38 -2.73 1.88 20.33
CA GLU A 38 -3.62 3.01 20.65
C GLU A 38 -2.91 4.36 20.50
N ARG A 39 -1.58 4.39 20.69
CA ARG A 39 -0.77 5.60 20.56
C ARG A 39 0.17 5.58 19.37
N ASN A 40 0.38 4.41 18.74
CA ASN A 40 1.39 4.23 17.72
C ASN A 40 1.26 5.22 16.55
N LEU A 41 2.40 5.72 16.07
CA LEU A 41 2.53 6.69 14.99
C LEU A 41 1.68 6.34 13.76
N TYR A 42 1.72 5.08 13.31
CA TYR A 42 1.08 4.64 12.07
C TYR A 42 -0.37 4.18 12.24
N TRP A 43 -0.88 4.13 13.47
CA TRP A 43 -2.22 3.62 13.76
C TRP A 43 -3.06 4.58 14.61
N GLY A 44 -2.68 4.79 15.87
CA GLY A 44 -3.51 5.45 16.88
C GLY A 44 -3.48 6.97 16.88
N THR A 45 -2.42 7.59 16.32
CA THR A 45 -2.35 9.05 16.21
C THR A 45 -3.43 9.62 15.29
N ALA A 46 -3.66 10.94 15.32
CA ALA A 46 -4.63 11.60 14.44
C ALA A 46 -4.37 11.39 12.95
N GLU A 47 -3.12 11.09 12.58
CA GLU A 47 -2.69 10.86 11.19
C GLU A 47 -2.38 9.38 10.91
N GLY A 48 -2.45 8.53 11.93
CA GLY A 48 -2.39 7.08 11.80
C GLY A 48 -3.69 6.51 11.24
N LEU A 49 -3.67 5.23 10.83
CA LEU A 49 -4.80 4.62 10.12
C LEU A 49 -6.11 4.69 10.89
N LYS A 50 -6.12 4.28 12.16
CA LYS A 50 -7.32 4.36 13.01
C LYS A 50 -7.76 5.81 13.18
N GLY A 51 -6.83 6.72 13.47
CA GLY A 51 -7.17 8.14 13.69
C GLY A 51 -7.78 8.83 12.47
N VAL A 52 -7.32 8.50 11.27
CA VAL A 52 -7.85 9.05 10.01
C VAL A 52 -9.20 8.42 9.66
N PHE A 53 -9.29 7.09 9.63
CA PHE A 53 -10.48 6.40 9.13
C PHE A 53 -11.64 6.40 10.12
N ASP A 54 -11.40 6.36 11.44
CA ASP A 54 -12.48 6.49 12.44
C ASP A 54 -13.19 7.85 12.36
N LYS A 55 -12.48 8.89 11.90
CA LYS A 55 -12.99 10.26 11.79
C LYS A 55 -13.46 10.63 10.38
N SER A 56 -13.36 9.72 9.41
CA SER A 56 -13.74 9.98 8.03
C SER A 56 -15.26 10.11 7.87
N LYS A 57 -15.69 11.01 6.97
CA LYS A 57 -17.10 11.14 6.58
C LYS A 57 -17.46 10.20 5.42
N GLU A 58 -16.46 9.70 4.71
CA GLU A 58 -16.53 8.86 3.52
C GLU A 58 -16.46 7.38 3.90
N TRP A 59 -15.77 7.04 4.99
CA TRP A 59 -15.61 5.67 5.49
C TRP A 59 -16.31 5.51 6.84
N ARG A 60 -17.05 4.41 7.03
CA ARG A 60 -17.70 4.06 8.29
C ARG A 60 -17.07 2.80 8.84
N LEU A 61 -16.69 2.82 10.12
CA LEU A 61 -16.26 1.62 10.82
C LEU A 61 -17.44 0.66 10.94
N THR A 62 -17.26 -0.57 10.46
CA THR A 62 -18.27 -1.64 10.47
C THR A 62 -17.90 -2.78 11.40
N GLU A 63 -16.60 -3.08 11.52
CA GLU A 63 -16.10 -4.12 12.42
C GLU A 63 -14.77 -3.68 13.02
N LYS A 64 -14.51 -4.15 14.24
CA LYS A 64 -13.21 -4.00 14.90
C LYS A 64 -12.91 -5.24 15.73
N ASN A 65 -11.63 -5.64 15.75
CA ASN A 65 -11.12 -6.59 16.72
C ASN A 65 -9.90 -5.98 17.40
N ASP A 66 -9.97 -5.84 18.73
CA ASP A 66 -8.89 -5.29 19.54
C ASP A 66 -7.96 -6.37 20.12
N ASN A 67 -8.27 -7.65 19.96
CA ASN A 67 -7.42 -8.79 20.33
C ASN A 67 -7.59 -9.93 19.31
N PRO A 68 -7.11 -9.77 18.06
CA PRO A 68 -7.17 -10.83 17.06
C PRO A 68 -6.31 -12.03 17.50
N ALA A 69 -6.78 -13.24 17.17
CA ALA A 69 -6.07 -14.48 17.49
C ALA A 69 -4.81 -14.70 16.63
N GLU A 70 -4.70 -14.00 15.51
CA GLU A 70 -3.58 -14.09 14.58
C GLU A 70 -2.29 -13.54 15.22
N THR A 71 -1.26 -14.40 15.35
CA THR A 71 0.02 -14.03 15.95
C THR A 71 0.67 -12.84 15.23
N GLY A 72 1.08 -11.85 16.02
CA GLY A 72 1.79 -10.66 15.50
C GLY A 72 0.88 -9.55 15.02
N ILE A 73 -0.45 -9.74 14.97
CA ILE A 73 -1.42 -8.68 14.71
C ILE A 73 -2.05 -8.26 16.04
N LEU A 74 -2.14 -6.95 16.27
CA LEU A 74 -2.68 -6.38 17.52
C LEU A 74 -4.08 -5.82 17.35
N ARG A 75 -4.44 -5.35 16.15
CA ARG A 75 -5.74 -4.75 15.85
C ARG A 75 -6.17 -5.09 14.43
N THR A 76 -7.47 -5.27 14.25
CA THR A 76 -8.09 -5.22 12.93
C THR A 76 -9.24 -4.22 12.91
N ARG A 77 -9.47 -3.62 11.74
CA ARG A 77 -10.59 -2.71 11.47
C ARG A 77 -11.14 -2.99 10.08
N THR A 78 -12.46 -3.02 9.95
CA THR A 78 -13.16 -3.09 8.67
C THR A 78 -13.98 -1.82 8.50
N TYR A 79 -13.67 -1.03 7.47
CA TYR A 79 -14.40 0.16 7.10
C TYR A 79 -15.17 -0.07 5.79
N ARG A 80 -16.37 0.52 5.68
CA ARG A 80 -17.15 0.54 4.44
C ARG A 80 -17.30 1.97 3.93
N HIS A 81 -17.04 2.17 2.65
CA HIS A 81 -17.21 3.45 2.00
C HIS A 81 -18.70 3.76 1.80
N VAL A 82 -19.14 4.95 2.21
CA VAL A 82 -20.55 5.33 2.31
C VAL A 82 -21.25 5.33 0.95
N ASN A 83 -20.57 5.81 -0.10
CA ASN A 83 -21.22 6.01 -1.40
C ASN A 83 -21.04 4.84 -2.38
N THR A 84 -19.99 4.04 -2.21
CA THR A 84 -19.62 2.99 -3.19
C THR A 84 -19.77 1.58 -2.64
N GLY A 85 -19.97 1.42 -1.34
CA GLY A 85 -20.00 0.11 -0.69
C GLY A 85 -18.63 -0.57 -0.56
N ALA A 86 -17.56 0.01 -1.11
CA ALA A 86 -16.21 -0.55 -1.06
C ALA A 86 -15.76 -0.85 0.39
N VAL A 87 -14.97 -1.90 0.55
CA VAL A 87 -14.55 -2.40 1.88
C VAL A 87 -13.05 -2.25 2.04
N LEU A 88 -12.62 -1.64 3.15
CA LEU A 88 -11.22 -1.56 3.55
C LEU A 88 -11.00 -2.37 4.83
N ILE A 89 -10.09 -3.34 4.76
CA ILE A 89 -9.72 -4.22 5.88
C ILE A 89 -8.27 -3.90 6.27
N ALA A 90 -8.07 -3.36 7.46
CA ALA A 90 -6.77 -2.97 7.97
C ALA A 90 -6.32 -3.87 9.12
N ARG A 91 -5.03 -4.22 9.13
CA ARG A 91 -4.37 -5.02 10.16
C ARG A 91 -3.18 -4.24 10.72
N ALA A 92 -3.13 -4.07 12.04
CA ALA A 92 -2.00 -3.49 12.75
C ALA A 92 -1.05 -4.59 13.20
N TYR A 93 0.11 -4.68 12.58
CA TYR A 93 1.17 -5.63 12.95
C TYR A 93 2.04 -5.04 14.04
N ARG A 94 2.28 -5.81 15.10
CA ARG A 94 3.25 -5.50 16.15
C ARG A 94 4.58 -5.06 15.52
N GLY A 95 5.27 -4.10 16.13
CA GLY A 95 6.51 -3.54 15.58
C GLY A 95 7.57 -4.58 15.21
N THR A 96 7.79 -5.54 16.11
CA THR A 96 8.69 -6.70 15.91
C THR A 96 8.24 -7.66 14.81
N ALA A 97 6.97 -7.59 14.37
CA ALA A 97 6.38 -8.41 13.32
C ALA A 97 6.43 -7.74 11.93
N ILE A 98 7.19 -6.65 11.73
CA ILE A 98 7.31 -5.97 10.43
C ILE A 98 7.73 -6.90 9.29
N LYS A 99 8.60 -7.89 9.56
CA LYS A 99 9.00 -8.90 8.57
C LYS A 99 7.78 -9.70 8.09
N ARG A 100 6.95 -10.16 9.04
CA ARG A 100 5.71 -10.88 8.75
C ARG A 100 4.70 -10.00 8.02
N CYS A 101 4.59 -8.72 8.40
CA CYS A 101 3.72 -7.74 7.73
C CYS A 101 4.04 -7.63 6.23
N ILE A 102 5.33 -7.56 5.85
CA ILE A 102 5.74 -7.49 4.44
C ILE A 102 5.45 -8.82 3.73
N GLN A 103 5.69 -9.96 4.37
CA GLN A 103 5.37 -11.27 3.79
C GLN A 103 3.87 -11.45 3.55
N ASP A 104 3.01 -11.04 4.48
CA ASP A 104 1.56 -11.11 4.31
C ASP A 104 1.06 -10.13 3.23
N PHE A 105 1.69 -8.95 3.11
CA PHE A 105 1.44 -8.02 2.01
C PHE A 105 1.78 -8.66 0.65
N GLU A 106 2.95 -9.28 0.51
CA GLU A 106 3.37 -9.97 -0.72
C GLU A 106 2.44 -11.17 -1.03
N ALA A 107 2.07 -11.95 -0.01
CA ALA A 107 1.14 -13.07 -0.15
C ALA A 107 -0.26 -12.60 -0.59
N ALA A 108 -0.76 -11.47 -0.06
CA ALA A 108 -2.04 -10.91 -0.47
C ALA A 108 -2.05 -10.46 -1.94
N ILE A 109 -0.90 -10.03 -2.47
CA ILE A 109 -0.74 -9.75 -3.90
C ILE A 109 -0.82 -11.05 -4.71
N GLN A 110 -0.03 -12.06 -4.34
CA GLN A 110 0.04 -13.34 -5.05
C GLN A 110 -1.32 -14.08 -5.05
N HIS A 111 -2.05 -14.02 -3.94
CA HIS A 111 -3.37 -14.63 -3.80
C HIS A 111 -4.51 -13.77 -4.33
N ARG A 112 -4.24 -12.53 -4.76
CA ARG A 112 -5.24 -11.59 -5.29
C ARG A 112 -6.39 -11.38 -4.31
N SER A 113 -6.06 -11.34 -3.02
CA SER A 113 -7.05 -11.28 -1.94
C SER A 113 -7.85 -9.96 -1.93
N TYR A 114 -7.34 -8.92 -2.58
CA TYR A 114 -7.94 -7.59 -2.65
C TYR A 114 -7.76 -6.96 -4.04
N GLY A 115 -8.61 -5.99 -4.39
CA GLY A 115 -8.42 -5.16 -5.59
C GLY A 115 -7.30 -4.13 -5.43
N LEU A 116 -7.09 -3.64 -4.21
CA LEU A 116 -5.99 -2.76 -3.81
C LEU A 116 -5.28 -3.32 -2.58
N VAL A 117 -3.97 -3.51 -2.65
CA VAL A 117 -3.14 -3.97 -1.54
C VAL A 117 -2.23 -2.83 -1.09
N VAL A 118 -2.22 -2.54 0.21
CA VAL A 118 -1.52 -1.37 0.75
C VAL A 118 -0.58 -1.78 1.88
N PHE A 119 0.67 -1.36 1.80
CA PHE A 119 1.59 -1.37 2.93
C PHE A 119 1.77 0.04 3.49
N LEU A 120 1.77 0.18 4.82
CA LEU A 120 1.94 1.45 5.52
C LEU A 120 2.84 1.26 6.75
N GLY A 121 3.91 2.03 6.87
CA GLY A 121 4.77 2.04 8.06
C GLY A 121 6.24 2.30 7.74
N HIS A 122 7.14 1.74 8.57
CA HIS A 122 8.58 1.76 8.27
C HIS A 122 8.92 0.91 7.05
N ASN A 123 9.99 1.27 6.33
CA ASN A 123 10.55 0.43 5.28
C ASN A 123 11.47 -0.63 5.90
N GLY A 124 10.89 -1.76 6.32
CA GLY A 124 11.67 -2.87 6.88
C GLY A 124 12.74 -3.45 5.93
N LEU A 125 12.58 -3.29 4.60
CA LEU A 125 13.60 -3.72 3.63
C LEU A 125 14.86 -2.83 3.64
N MET A 126 14.86 -1.71 4.38
CA MET A 126 16.08 -0.96 4.71
C MET A 126 16.86 -1.59 5.87
N ASP A 127 16.21 -2.42 6.70
CA ASP A 127 16.81 -3.01 7.90
C ASP A 127 17.22 -4.47 7.66
N PHE A 128 16.50 -5.18 6.79
CA PHE A 128 16.70 -6.60 6.53
C PHE A 128 16.40 -6.99 5.09
N SER A 129 16.85 -8.20 4.71
CA SER A 129 16.48 -8.84 3.45
C SER A 129 15.39 -9.89 3.65
N LEU A 130 14.59 -10.09 2.60
CA LEU A 130 13.59 -11.16 2.49
C LEU A 130 13.87 -11.99 1.23
N PRO A 131 13.45 -13.27 1.18
CA PRO A 131 13.35 -13.97 -0.09
C PRO A 131 12.54 -13.15 -1.09
N VAL A 132 12.96 -13.17 -2.36
CA VAL A 132 12.22 -12.48 -3.41
C VAL A 132 10.98 -13.31 -3.77
N PRO A 133 9.80 -12.69 -3.95
CA PRO A 133 8.61 -13.43 -4.39
C PRO A 133 8.86 -14.20 -5.69
N ALA A 134 8.25 -15.38 -5.78
CA ALA A 134 8.20 -16.15 -7.01
C ALA A 134 7.37 -15.41 -8.07
N GLU A 135 7.82 -15.46 -9.32
CA GLU A 135 7.11 -14.87 -10.46
C GLU A 135 5.71 -15.50 -10.61
N PRO A 136 4.71 -14.75 -11.09
CA PRO A 136 3.37 -15.28 -11.28
C PRO A 136 3.37 -16.22 -12.49
N THR A 137 2.84 -17.44 -12.32
CA THR A 137 2.67 -18.35 -13.46
C THR A 137 1.42 -17.99 -14.25
N GLY A 138 1.59 -17.45 -15.46
CA GLY A 138 0.53 -17.31 -16.46
C GLY A 138 -0.57 -16.29 -16.17
N GLN A 139 -0.34 -15.37 -15.23
CA GLN A 139 -1.38 -14.45 -14.75
C GLN A 139 -1.19 -13.04 -15.30
N THR A 140 -2.19 -12.54 -16.02
CA THR A 140 -2.28 -11.14 -16.45
C THR A 140 -3.25 -10.39 -15.51
N ASN A 141 -3.06 -9.08 -15.33
CA ASN A 141 -3.89 -8.17 -14.50
C ASN A 141 -3.85 -8.39 -12.97
N GLY A 142 -2.70 -8.16 -12.33
CA GLY A 142 -2.53 -8.09 -10.86
C GLY A 142 -3.35 -7.04 -10.12
N PRO A 143 -3.49 -7.15 -8.78
CA PRO A 143 -4.09 -6.11 -7.97
C PRO A 143 -3.23 -4.83 -7.97
N ASP A 144 -3.87 -3.68 -7.77
CA ASP A 144 -3.13 -2.43 -7.60
C ASP A 144 -2.45 -2.41 -6.23
N CYS A 145 -1.26 -1.79 -6.17
CA CYS A 145 -0.44 -1.78 -4.97
C CYS A 145 0.02 -0.37 -4.61
N ILE A 146 -0.16 0.01 -3.35
CA ILE A 146 0.36 1.26 -2.76
C ILE A 146 1.33 0.90 -1.64
N VAL A 147 2.49 1.56 -1.59
CA VAL A 147 3.44 1.40 -0.48
C VAL A 147 3.82 2.76 0.08
N LEU A 148 3.36 3.02 1.29
CA LEU A 148 3.63 4.22 2.07
C LEU A 148 4.70 3.91 3.13
N CYS A 149 5.95 4.08 2.74
CA CYS A 149 7.11 4.06 3.63
C CYS A 149 8.26 4.83 2.97
N CYS A 150 9.42 4.95 3.62
CA CYS A 150 10.59 5.62 3.05
C CYS A 150 11.13 4.88 1.82
N ARG A 151 11.39 5.60 0.72
CA ARG A 151 12.05 5.08 -0.51
C ARG A 151 11.39 3.81 -1.08
N SER A 152 10.08 3.64 -0.99
CA SER A 152 9.42 2.38 -1.36
C SER A 152 9.62 1.99 -2.82
N GLU A 153 9.87 2.95 -3.72
CA GLU A 153 10.16 2.68 -5.13
C GLU A 153 11.36 1.75 -5.32
N SER A 154 12.49 2.01 -4.67
CA SER A 154 13.71 1.23 -4.87
C SER A 154 13.69 -0.14 -4.19
N TYR A 155 12.80 -0.33 -3.22
CA TYR A 155 12.75 -1.55 -2.40
C TYR A 155 11.58 -2.48 -2.73
N PHE A 156 10.40 -1.91 -3.03
CA PHE A 156 9.17 -2.68 -3.20
C PHE A 156 8.75 -2.86 -4.66
N ARG A 157 9.18 -2.01 -5.61
CA ARG A 157 8.70 -2.07 -7.01
C ARG A 157 8.88 -3.47 -7.62
N SER A 158 10.11 -3.98 -7.64
CA SER A 158 10.38 -5.30 -8.23
C SER A 158 9.67 -6.42 -7.47
N ARG A 159 9.57 -6.32 -6.13
CA ARG A 159 8.87 -7.31 -5.30
C ARG A 159 7.38 -7.38 -5.63
N ILE A 160 6.73 -6.23 -5.79
CA ILE A 160 5.32 -6.12 -6.18
C ILE A 160 5.14 -6.73 -7.58
N GLU A 161 5.96 -6.33 -8.55
CA GLU A 161 5.86 -6.80 -9.93
C GLU A 161 6.05 -8.32 -9.99
N ARG A 162 7.03 -8.86 -9.26
CA ARG A 162 7.28 -10.31 -9.14
C ARG A 162 6.20 -11.07 -8.38
N ALA A 163 5.59 -10.45 -7.37
CA ALA A 163 4.41 -11.01 -6.71
C ALA A 163 3.17 -11.00 -7.63
N GLY A 164 3.26 -10.36 -8.80
CA GLY A 164 2.19 -10.26 -9.78
C GLY A 164 1.25 -9.10 -9.54
N GLY A 165 1.64 -8.12 -8.73
CA GLY A 165 0.90 -6.89 -8.47
C GLY A 165 1.31 -5.75 -9.39
N ARG A 166 0.56 -4.66 -9.32
CA ARG A 166 0.74 -3.47 -10.14
C ARG A 166 1.01 -2.26 -9.25
N PRO A 167 2.25 -1.75 -9.16
CA PRO A 167 2.52 -0.57 -8.36
C PRO A 167 1.78 0.63 -8.96
N VAL A 168 0.97 1.33 -8.14
CA VAL A 168 0.25 2.55 -8.55
C VAL A 168 0.65 3.78 -7.75
N LEU A 169 1.26 3.60 -6.57
CA LEU A 169 1.85 4.68 -5.80
C LEU A 169 3.02 4.17 -4.95
N LEU A 170 4.20 4.75 -5.15
CA LEU A 170 5.42 4.48 -4.40
C LEU A 170 6.11 5.81 -4.03
N THR A 171 7.04 5.79 -3.09
CA THR A 171 7.80 6.96 -2.63
C THR A 171 9.25 6.84 -3.07
N ARG A 172 9.92 7.99 -3.29
CA ARG A 172 11.34 8.04 -3.69
C ARG A 172 12.26 8.67 -2.65
N GLN A 173 11.70 9.19 -1.56
CA GLN A 173 12.44 9.90 -0.52
C GLN A 173 12.17 9.30 0.87
N LEU A 174 12.97 9.72 1.85
CA LEU A 174 12.59 9.60 3.25
C LEU A 174 11.38 10.53 3.48
N MET A 175 10.35 10.01 4.13
CA MET A 175 9.09 10.73 4.29
C MET A 175 8.28 10.16 5.45
N TYR A 176 7.32 10.93 5.96
CA TYR A 176 6.39 10.46 6.98
C TYR A 176 5.14 9.80 6.35
N PRO A 177 4.94 8.48 6.48
CA PRO A 177 3.87 7.76 5.77
C PRO A 177 2.53 7.78 6.51
N GLY A 178 1.98 8.97 6.75
CA GLY A 178 0.67 9.11 7.39
C GLY A 178 -0.50 8.56 6.54
N ALA A 179 -1.54 8.04 7.20
CA ALA A 179 -2.70 7.43 6.55
C ALA A 179 -3.61 8.44 5.82
N PHE A 180 -3.42 9.75 6.04
CA PHE A 180 -4.10 10.79 5.25
C PHE A 180 -3.75 10.70 3.75
N ILE A 181 -2.56 10.17 3.42
CA ILE A 181 -2.16 9.90 2.02
C ILE A 181 -2.99 8.75 1.47
N LEU A 182 -3.14 7.68 2.25
CA LEU A 182 -3.97 6.53 1.89
C LEU A 182 -5.43 6.96 1.70
N HIS A 183 -5.99 7.76 2.61
CA HIS A 183 -7.36 8.27 2.47
C HIS A 183 -7.55 9.00 1.13
N ALA A 184 -6.70 10.00 0.83
CA ALA A 184 -6.80 10.77 -0.41
C ALA A 184 -6.64 9.92 -1.69
N THR A 185 -5.82 8.87 -1.63
CA THR A 185 -5.51 8.00 -2.78
C THR A 185 -6.51 6.87 -2.95
N ALA A 186 -7.08 6.34 -1.86
CA ALA A 186 -8.19 5.40 -1.88
C ALA A 186 -9.42 6.03 -2.55
N GLU A 187 -9.75 7.30 -2.25
CA GLU A 187 -10.82 8.04 -2.93
C GLU A 187 -10.56 8.14 -4.45
N GLY A 188 -9.32 8.42 -4.85
CA GLY A 188 -8.94 8.44 -6.27
C GLY A 188 -9.10 7.06 -6.93
N TRP A 189 -8.61 6.02 -6.28
CA TRP A 189 -8.63 4.65 -6.81
C TRP A 189 -10.07 4.10 -6.94
N LEU A 190 -10.94 4.41 -5.97
CA LEU A 190 -12.36 4.08 -6.06
C LEU A 190 -13.03 4.72 -7.27
N ASN A 191 -12.63 5.94 -7.63
CA ASN A 191 -13.12 6.67 -8.80
C ASN A 191 -12.35 6.38 -10.11
N GLY A 192 -11.47 5.38 -10.12
CA GLY A 192 -10.75 4.98 -11.34
C GLY A 192 -9.66 5.94 -11.79
N ALA A 193 -9.09 6.72 -10.86
CA ALA A 193 -7.97 7.62 -11.14
C ALA A 193 -6.76 6.85 -11.72
N THR A 194 -6.11 7.47 -12.70
CA THR A 194 -4.85 7.03 -13.28
C THR A 194 -3.70 7.12 -12.27
N ARG A 195 -2.56 6.46 -12.55
CA ARG A 195 -1.37 6.54 -11.69
C ARG A 195 -0.86 7.98 -11.51
N ALA A 196 -0.95 8.80 -12.56
CA ALA A 196 -0.56 10.21 -12.50
C ALA A 196 -1.47 11.00 -11.54
N GLU A 197 -2.78 10.78 -11.60
CA GLU A 197 -3.75 11.43 -10.71
C GLU A 197 -3.63 10.93 -9.27
N LEU A 198 -3.37 9.64 -9.04
CA LEU A 198 -3.09 9.10 -7.72
C LEU A 198 -1.83 9.74 -7.10
N ARG A 199 -0.76 9.86 -7.90
CA ARG A 199 0.46 10.56 -7.50
C ARG A 199 0.20 12.02 -7.16
N GLU A 200 -0.62 12.72 -7.96
CA GLU A 200 -0.97 14.11 -7.71
C GLU A 200 -1.79 14.27 -6.42
N ARG A 201 -2.77 13.39 -6.18
CA ARG A 201 -3.56 13.35 -4.94
C ARG A 201 -2.68 13.13 -3.72
N ALA A 202 -1.78 12.15 -3.79
CA ALA A 202 -0.81 11.86 -2.73
C ALA A 202 0.09 13.08 -2.46
N GLY A 203 0.64 13.67 -3.53
CA GLY A 203 1.49 14.85 -3.46
C GLY A 203 0.80 16.07 -2.84
N LYS A 204 -0.46 16.33 -3.21
CA LYS A 204 -1.28 17.41 -2.64
C LYS A 204 -1.55 17.18 -1.15
N ALA A 205 -1.97 15.96 -0.78
CA ALA A 205 -2.24 15.61 0.62
C ALA A 205 -0.97 15.75 1.48
N TYR A 206 0.16 15.25 0.98
CA TYR A 206 1.45 15.37 1.67
C TYR A 206 1.93 16.82 1.78
N ALA A 207 1.85 17.60 0.70
CA ALA A 207 2.23 19.01 0.72
C ALA A 207 1.44 19.82 1.75
N ALA A 208 0.11 19.61 1.80
CA ALA A 208 -0.75 20.30 2.75
C ALA A 208 -0.40 19.95 4.20
N ASN A 209 -0.21 18.66 4.49
CA ASN A 209 0.09 18.19 5.83
C ASN A 209 1.48 18.64 6.32
N GLN A 210 2.49 18.53 5.46
CA GLN A 210 3.89 18.83 5.79
C GLN A 210 4.26 20.31 5.55
N LYS A 211 3.28 21.15 5.19
CA LYS A 211 3.48 22.59 4.89
C LYS A 211 4.53 22.84 3.81
N LEU A 212 4.52 22.00 2.77
CA LEU A 212 5.43 22.09 1.63
C LEU A 212 4.75 22.73 0.42
N SER A 213 5.55 23.17 -0.55
CA SER A 213 5.01 23.53 -1.87
C SER A 213 4.41 22.29 -2.56
N LYS A 214 3.43 22.50 -3.45
CA LYS A 214 2.84 21.41 -4.26
C LYS A 214 3.91 20.61 -5.01
N LYS A 215 4.91 21.30 -5.57
CA LYS A 215 6.03 20.67 -6.29
C LYS A 215 6.87 19.77 -5.37
N ALA A 216 7.18 20.25 -4.15
CA ALA A 216 7.94 19.47 -3.18
C ALA A 216 7.17 18.23 -2.70
N GLY A 217 5.87 18.37 -2.39
CA GLY A 217 5.04 17.22 -2.01
C GLY A 217 4.87 16.20 -3.12
N LEU A 218 4.63 16.64 -4.36
CA LEU A 218 4.64 15.75 -5.53
C LEU A 218 6.02 15.07 -5.72
N GLY A 219 7.09 15.79 -5.39
CA GLY A 219 8.48 15.34 -5.35
C GLY A 219 8.76 14.12 -4.46
N VAL A 220 7.86 13.78 -3.53
CA VAL A 220 8.04 12.61 -2.66
C VAL A 220 7.66 11.30 -3.36
N PHE A 221 6.76 11.34 -4.35
CA PHE A 221 6.14 10.15 -4.93
C PHE A 221 6.71 9.79 -6.30
N ALA A 222 7.04 8.53 -6.53
CA ALA A 222 7.57 8.02 -7.80
C ALA A 222 6.67 8.40 -8.98
N GLU A 223 7.29 8.64 -10.15
CA GLU A 223 6.56 8.73 -11.41
C GLU A 223 6.46 7.34 -12.02
N ILE A 224 5.26 6.74 -11.98
CA ILE A 224 5.04 5.38 -12.46
C ILE A 224 4.35 5.48 -13.82
N VAL A 225 5.16 5.40 -14.87
CA VAL A 225 4.68 5.43 -16.25
C VAL A 225 3.89 4.14 -16.53
N GLU A 226 2.75 4.27 -17.19
CA GLU A 226 2.09 3.11 -17.79
C GLU A 226 2.99 2.54 -18.87
N ARG A 227 3.46 1.31 -18.69
CA ARG A 227 4.00 0.56 -19.82
C ARG A 227 2.84 0.39 -20.81
N THR A 228 2.85 1.17 -21.89
CA THR A 228 2.05 0.87 -23.06
C THR A 228 2.38 -0.56 -23.44
N ALA A 229 1.35 -1.41 -23.57
CA ALA A 229 1.54 -2.71 -24.17
C ALA A 229 2.24 -2.47 -25.51
N VAL A 230 3.46 -2.99 -25.67
CA VAL A 230 4.08 -3.05 -26.99
C VAL A 230 3.13 -3.89 -27.81
N LYS A 231 2.37 -3.26 -28.72
CA LYS A 231 1.67 -4.00 -29.76
C LYS A 231 2.78 -4.71 -30.52
N LYS A 232 2.93 -6.03 -30.33
CA LYS A 232 3.72 -6.85 -31.23
C LYS A 232 3.25 -6.49 -32.64
N THR A 233 4.15 -6.00 -33.47
CA THR A 233 3.81 -5.77 -34.86
C THR A 233 3.53 -7.14 -35.50
N PRO A 234 2.80 -7.21 -36.61
CA PRO A 234 2.67 -8.44 -37.38
C PRO A 234 4.05 -9.06 -37.72
N GLU A 235 5.09 -8.23 -37.85
CA GLU A 235 6.47 -8.64 -38.10
C GLU A 235 7.13 -9.34 -36.90
N ASP A 236 6.89 -8.88 -35.67
CA ASP A 236 7.40 -9.54 -34.45
C ASP A 236 6.75 -10.92 -34.27
N SER A 237 5.49 -11.06 -34.66
CA SER A 237 4.76 -12.34 -34.60
C SER A 237 5.20 -13.31 -35.70
N ALA A 238 5.63 -12.80 -36.85
CA ALA A 238 6.15 -13.60 -37.95
C ALA A 238 7.58 -14.12 -37.66
N ARG A 239 8.41 -13.35 -36.95
CA ARG A 239 9.76 -13.80 -36.52
C ARG A 239 9.73 -14.94 -35.50
N GLU A 240 8.76 -14.94 -34.59
CA GLU A 240 8.63 -15.96 -33.55
C GLU A 240 8.11 -17.31 -34.11
N LEU A 241 7.44 -17.29 -35.27
CA LEU A 241 7.00 -18.48 -36.00
C LEU A 241 8.03 -19.01 -37.02
N ALA A 242 9.13 -18.28 -37.25
CA ALA A 242 10.12 -18.59 -38.28
C ALA A 242 11.37 -19.32 -37.77
N GLU A 243 11.47 -19.65 -36.49
CA GLU A 243 12.54 -20.52 -35.97
C GLU A 243 12.01 -21.88 -35.50
N PRO A 244 11.81 -22.84 -36.42
CA PRO A 244 12.16 -24.21 -36.18
C PRO A 244 13.50 -24.48 -36.89
N TYR A 245 14.51 -24.89 -36.12
CA TYR A 245 15.88 -25.24 -36.53
C TYR A 245 16.92 -24.11 -36.53
N ARG A 246 17.55 -23.93 -35.38
CA ARG A 246 19.02 -24.03 -35.26
C ARG A 246 19.39 -24.91 -34.09
#